data_AF-A0A6J4HAS2-F1
#
_entry.id   AF-A0A6J4HAS2-F1
#
_cell.length_a   1.000
_cell.length_b   1.000
_cell.length_c   1.000
_cell.angle_alpha   90.00
_cell.angle_beta   90.00
_cell.angle_gamma   90.00
#
_symmetry.space_group_name_H-M   'P 1'
#
loop_
_entity.id
_entity.type
_entity.pdbx_description
1 polymer ?
#
loop_
_entity_poly.entity_id
_entity_poly.type
_entity_poly.pdbx_seq_one_letter_code
_entity_poly.pdbx_strand_id
1 'polypeptide(L)'
;MNSDMFAAARGVSRQGLDADFAADEAHKSNLILEARAAREQGRDEAAAARFAEAGAIEERLTDQCLAQGLVEKSYVHGFSAASCWAQAGDFHHAIVLCDGLLARPDLPEGRLRQRIQEYADALRARRAQWYAVLLAETATVEA
;
A
#
# COMPACT_ATOMS: atom_id res chain seq x y z
N MET A 1 -36.99 21.21 13.37
CA MET A 1 -36.02 20.35 14.09
C MET A 1 -35.89 19.07 13.29
N ASN A 2 -34.90 19.01 12.40
CA ASN A 2 -34.70 17.89 11.48
C ASN A 2 -33.76 16.86 12.12
N SER A 3 -34.35 15.79 12.64
CA SER A 3 -33.67 14.51 12.83
C SER A 3 -33.90 13.71 11.57
N ASP A 4 -32.92 13.65 10.66
CA ASP A 4 -32.73 12.62 9.62
C ASP A 4 -31.60 13.00 8.66
N MET A 5 -30.36 13.14 9.16
CA MET A 5 -29.19 13.48 8.33
C MET A 5 -27.98 12.56 8.52
N PHE A 6 -28.21 11.33 9.02
CA PHE A 6 -27.19 10.28 9.08
C PHE A 6 -27.72 8.97 8.49
N ALA A 7 -28.27 9.04 7.27
CA ALA A 7 -28.35 7.86 6.43
C ALA A 7 -26.94 7.61 5.85
N ALA A 8 -26.23 6.70 6.50
CA ALA A 8 -24.92 6.20 6.11
C ALA A 8 -24.86 5.80 4.63
N ALA A 9 -24.29 6.65 3.79
CA ALA A 9 -23.81 6.25 2.48
C ALA A 9 -22.57 5.36 2.69
N ARG A 10 -22.75 4.04 2.62
CA ARG A 10 -21.65 3.06 2.52
C ARG A 10 -21.00 3.10 1.13
N GLY A 11 -20.64 4.29 0.67
CA GLY A 11 -20.00 4.52 -0.61
C GLY A 11 -19.14 5.76 -0.51
N VAL A 12 -17.85 5.62 -0.79
CA VAL A 12 -16.93 6.75 -0.92
C VAL A 12 -17.50 7.68 -1.98
N SER A 13 -17.67 8.97 -1.65
CA SER A 13 -18.13 9.97 -2.61
C SER A 13 -17.24 9.93 -3.85
N ARG A 14 -17.85 9.80 -5.03
CA ARG A 14 -17.15 9.81 -6.33
C ARG A 14 -17.09 11.20 -6.95
N GLN A 15 -17.58 12.23 -6.25
CA GLN A 15 -17.45 13.62 -6.72
C GLN A 15 -15.97 14.01 -6.76
N GLY A 16 -15.48 14.36 -7.96
CA GLY A 16 -14.07 14.73 -8.22
C GLY A 16 -13.28 13.68 -9.01
N LEU A 17 -13.73 12.42 -9.05
CA LEU A 17 -13.00 11.32 -9.66
C LEU A 17 -13.45 11.13 -11.12
N ASP A 18 -12.53 11.35 -12.07
CA ASP A 18 -12.78 11.21 -13.50
C ASP A 18 -12.72 9.74 -13.96
N ALA A 19 -12.95 9.51 -15.26
CA ALA A 19 -12.95 8.17 -15.84
C ALA A 19 -11.59 7.47 -15.71
N ASP A 20 -10.50 8.23 -15.74
CA ASP A 20 -9.13 7.73 -15.66
C ASP A 20 -8.84 7.20 -14.25
N PHE A 21 -9.29 7.93 -13.22
CA PHE A 21 -9.21 7.45 -11.84
C PHE A 21 -9.94 6.11 -11.64
N ALA A 22 -11.15 5.99 -12.20
CA ALA A 22 -11.93 4.75 -12.09
C ALA A 22 -11.28 3.57 -12.85
N ALA A 23 -10.66 3.86 -14.00
CA ALA A 23 -9.90 2.88 -14.76
C ALA A 23 -8.67 2.40 -13.99
N ASP A 24 -7.91 3.32 -13.38
CA ASP A 24 -6.77 2.99 -12.53
C ASP A 24 -7.20 2.16 -11.31
N GLU A 25 -8.31 2.49 -10.63
CA GLU A 25 -8.86 1.69 -9.53
C GLU A 25 -9.21 0.24 -9.94
N ALA A 26 -9.78 0.07 -11.13
CA ALA A 26 -10.10 -1.24 -11.67
C ALA A 26 -8.83 -2.03 -12.04
N HIS A 27 -7.89 -1.38 -12.73
CA HIS A 27 -6.64 -1.99 -13.18
C HIS A 27 -5.81 -2.50 -12.00
N LYS A 28 -5.61 -1.67 -10.97
CA LYS A 28 -4.86 -2.11 -9.76
C LYS A 28 -5.50 -3.32 -9.08
N SER A 29 -6.83 -3.41 -9.07
CA SER A 29 -7.55 -4.47 -8.39
C SER A 29 -7.36 -5.80 -9.12
N ASN A 30 -7.38 -5.75 -10.45
CA ASN A 30 -7.07 -6.90 -11.29
C ASN A 30 -5.61 -7.36 -11.09
N LEU A 31 -4.65 -6.43 -11.10
CA LEU A 31 -3.23 -6.74 -10.87
C LEU A 31 -3.01 -7.43 -9.52
N ILE A 32 -3.64 -6.97 -8.44
CA ILE A 32 -3.52 -7.59 -7.12
C ILE A 32 -4.07 -9.02 -7.12
N LEU A 33 -5.21 -9.26 -7.78
CA LEU A 33 -5.79 -10.60 -7.89
C LEU A 33 -4.90 -11.53 -8.72
N GLU A 34 -4.40 -11.05 -9.85
CA GLU A 34 -3.47 -11.81 -10.69
C GLU A 34 -2.15 -12.10 -9.98
N ALA A 35 -1.63 -11.16 -9.19
CA ALA A 35 -0.42 -11.33 -8.42
C ALA A 35 -0.58 -12.46 -7.39
N ARG A 36 -1.73 -12.49 -6.70
CA ARG A 36 -2.06 -13.58 -5.75
C ARG A 36 -2.17 -14.92 -6.46
N ALA A 37 -2.90 -14.97 -7.59
CA ALA A 37 -3.04 -16.19 -8.38
C ALA A 37 -1.68 -16.69 -8.91
N ALA A 38 -0.78 -15.79 -9.33
CA ALA A 38 0.56 -16.14 -9.76
C ALA A 38 1.38 -16.75 -8.61
N ARG A 39 1.32 -16.16 -7.42
CA ARG A 39 2.00 -16.68 -6.22
C ARG A 39 1.48 -18.07 -5.81
N GLU A 40 0.17 -18.27 -5.84
CA GLU A 40 -0.44 -19.59 -5.57
C GLU A 40 0.03 -20.68 -6.54
N GLN A 41 0.45 -20.28 -7.75
CA GLN A 41 1.00 -21.17 -8.77
C GLN A 41 2.53 -21.27 -8.72
N GLY A 42 3.18 -20.74 -7.67
CA GLY A 42 4.64 -20.74 -7.51
C GLY A 42 5.37 -19.80 -8.46
N ARG A 43 4.68 -18.86 -9.11
CA ARG A 43 5.26 -17.89 -10.04
C ARG A 43 5.62 -16.59 -9.33
N ASP A 44 6.56 -16.68 -8.39
CA ASP A 44 6.86 -15.58 -7.45
C ASP A 44 7.35 -14.30 -8.13
N GLU A 45 8.20 -14.38 -9.15
CA GLU A 45 8.66 -13.21 -9.91
C GLU A 45 7.49 -12.51 -10.63
N ALA A 46 6.61 -13.29 -11.24
CA ALA A 46 5.45 -12.76 -11.95
C ALA A 46 4.41 -12.14 -10.99
N ALA A 47 4.32 -12.66 -9.76
CA ALA A 47 3.54 -12.05 -8.70
C ALA A 47 4.16 -10.73 -8.24
N ALA A 48 5.48 -10.71 -8.02
CA ALA A 48 6.21 -9.53 -7.59
C ALA A 48 6.08 -8.38 -8.61
N ALA A 49 6.24 -8.67 -9.91
CA ALA A 49 6.07 -7.68 -10.97
C ALA A 49 4.66 -7.05 -10.98
N ARG A 50 3.62 -7.86 -10.81
CA ARG A 50 2.23 -7.37 -10.76
C ARG A 50 1.94 -6.54 -9.50
N PHE A 51 2.50 -6.95 -8.36
CA PHE A 51 2.41 -6.13 -7.15
C PHE A 51 3.15 -4.80 -7.30
N ALA A 52 4.31 -4.77 -7.94
CA ALA A 52 5.04 -3.53 -8.21
C ALA A 52 4.21 -2.60 -9.11
N GLU A 53 3.61 -3.12 -10.18
CA GLU A 53 2.73 -2.33 -11.05
C GLU A 53 1.50 -1.80 -10.30
N ALA A 54 0.85 -2.63 -9.49
CA ALA A 54 -0.27 -2.19 -8.65
C ALA A 54 0.16 -1.11 -7.64
N GLY A 55 1.35 -1.24 -7.04
CA GLY A 55 1.92 -0.24 -6.12
C GLY A 55 2.10 1.11 -6.79
N ALA A 56 2.66 1.14 -8.00
CA ALA A 56 2.84 2.37 -8.76
C ALA A 56 1.49 3.04 -9.12
N ILE A 57 0.44 2.27 -9.39
CA ILE A 57 -0.91 2.83 -9.61
C ILE A 57 -1.46 3.43 -8.32
N GLU A 58 -1.32 2.74 -7.19
CA GLU A 58 -1.79 3.23 -5.89
C GLU A 58 -1.10 4.54 -5.49
N GLU A 59 0.19 4.71 -5.77
CA GLU A 59 0.89 6.00 -5.55
C GLU A 59 0.29 7.14 -6.39
N ARG A 60 0.02 6.89 -7.68
CA ARG A 60 -0.65 7.89 -8.53
C ARG A 60 -2.04 8.23 -8.01
N LEU A 61 -2.81 7.24 -7.56
CA LEU A 61 -4.13 7.46 -6.96
C LEU A 61 -4.04 8.25 -5.65
N THR A 62 -2.99 8.04 -4.84
CA THR A 62 -2.71 8.87 -3.66
C THR A 62 -2.52 10.32 -4.05
N ASP A 63 -1.65 10.61 -5.01
CA ASP A 63 -1.36 11.97 -5.46
C ASP A 63 -2.59 12.65 -6.05
N GLN A 64 -3.37 11.93 -6.87
CA GLN A 64 -4.62 12.44 -7.43
C GLN A 64 -5.65 12.75 -6.33
N CYS A 65 -5.81 11.87 -5.33
CA CYS A 65 -6.69 12.12 -4.19
C CYS A 65 -6.25 13.37 -3.41
N LEU A 66 -4.94 13.56 -3.20
CA LEU A 66 -4.42 14.74 -2.52
C LEU A 66 -4.68 16.02 -3.31
N ALA A 67 -4.43 16.01 -4.62
CA ALA A 67 -4.67 17.14 -5.49
C ALA A 67 -6.14 17.59 -5.50
N GLN A 68 -7.06 16.66 -5.26
CA GLN A 68 -8.50 16.91 -5.20
C GLN A 68 -9.03 17.18 -3.78
N GLY A 69 -8.16 17.20 -2.76
CA GLY A 69 -8.56 17.37 -1.36
C GLY A 69 -9.25 16.15 -0.73
N LEU A 70 -9.20 14.99 -1.38
CA LEU A 70 -9.74 13.71 -0.89
C LEU A 70 -8.75 13.03 0.08
N VAL A 71 -8.40 13.74 1.16
CA VAL A 71 -7.29 13.39 2.07
C VAL A 71 -7.45 11.99 2.67
N GLU A 72 -8.63 11.63 3.19
CA GLU A 72 -8.84 10.30 3.77
C GLU A 72 -8.62 9.17 2.75
N LYS A 73 -9.07 9.37 1.50
CA LYS A 73 -8.90 8.40 0.43
C LYS A 73 -7.42 8.24 0.05
N SER A 74 -6.68 9.34 0.06
CA SER A 74 -5.24 9.32 -0.22
C SER A 74 -4.46 8.43 0.75
N TYR A 75 -4.85 8.38 2.04
CA TYR A 75 -4.20 7.51 3.02
C TYR A 75 -4.47 6.03 2.75
N VAL A 76 -5.67 5.69 2.30
CA VAL A 76 -6.03 4.33 1.93
C VAL A 76 -5.18 3.86 0.75
N HIS A 77 -5.09 4.68 -0.30
CA HIS A 77 -4.23 4.40 -1.46
C HIS A 77 -2.76 4.32 -1.07
N GLY A 78 -2.27 5.25 -0.24
CA GLY A 78 -0.85 5.29 0.13
C GLY A 78 -0.44 4.08 0.96
N PHE A 79 -1.32 3.65 1.88
CA PHE A 79 -1.06 2.43 2.65
C PHE A 79 -1.16 1.17 1.78
N SER A 80 -2.06 1.16 0.80
CA SER A 80 -2.15 0.07 -0.19
C SER A 80 -0.92 -0.01 -1.08
N ALA A 81 -0.37 1.14 -1.52
CA ALA A 81 0.89 1.22 -2.25
C ALA A 81 2.04 0.58 -1.46
N ALA A 82 2.19 0.98 -0.18
CA ALA A 82 3.21 0.40 0.71
C ALA A 82 3.07 -1.13 0.81
N SER A 83 1.84 -1.63 0.94
CA SER A 83 1.56 -3.07 0.98
C SER A 83 1.90 -3.80 -0.34
N CYS A 84 1.64 -3.16 -1.48
CA CYS A 84 1.98 -3.70 -2.79
C CYS A 84 3.51 -3.77 -2.97
N TRP A 85 4.25 -2.71 -2.65
CA TRP A 85 5.72 -2.71 -2.73
C TRP A 85 6.35 -3.75 -1.80
N ALA A 86 5.85 -3.89 -0.57
CA ALA A 86 6.31 -4.93 0.34
C ALA A 86 6.05 -6.34 -0.22
N GLN A 87 4.91 -6.56 -0.89
CA GLN A 87 4.61 -7.83 -1.54
C GLN A 87 5.40 -8.07 -2.82
N ALA A 88 5.91 -7.03 -3.46
CA ALA A 88 6.87 -7.11 -4.55
C ALA A 88 8.32 -7.36 -4.08
N GLY A 89 8.56 -7.34 -2.77
CA GLY A 89 9.89 -7.52 -2.17
C GLY A 89 10.68 -6.21 -1.97
N ASP A 90 10.13 -5.06 -2.37
CA ASP A 90 10.75 -3.75 -2.15
C ASP A 90 10.37 -3.20 -0.77
N PHE A 91 11.00 -3.74 0.26
CA PHE A 91 10.79 -3.31 1.64
C PHE A 91 11.26 -1.87 1.88
N HIS A 92 12.26 -1.40 1.15
CA HIS A 92 12.76 -0.03 1.33
C HIS A 92 11.69 0.97 0.89
N HIS A 93 11.16 0.80 -0.31
CA HIS A 93 10.12 1.68 -0.84
C HIS A 93 8.85 1.63 0.02
N ALA A 94 8.42 0.43 0.44
CA ALA A 94 7.28 0.26 1.34
C ALA A 94 7.44 1.01 2.68
N ILE A 95 8.63 0.95 3.29
CA ILE A 95 8.92 1.67 4.54
C ILE A 95 8.89 3.18 4.32
N VAL A 96 9.50 3.68 3.24
CA VAL A 96 9.49 5.11 2.89
C VAL A 96 8.05 5.64 2.76
N LEU A 97 7.16 4.88 2.11
CA LEU A 97 5.75 5.25 1.98
C LEU A 97 5.03 5.26 3.34
N CYS A 98 5.27 4.27 4.19
CA CYS A 98 4.71 4.26 5.55
C CYS A 98 5.19 5.46 6.37
N ASP A 99 6.48 5.78 6.32
CA ASP A 99 7.08 6.90 7.04
C ASP A 99 6.55 8.23 6.51
N GLY A 100 6.37 8.35 5.18
CA GLY A 100 5.72 9.49 4.55
C GLY A 100 4.29 9.70 5.05
N LEU A 101 3.50 8.63 5.20
CA LEU A 101 2.16 8.71 5.78
C LEU A 101 2.19 9.12 7.25
N LEU A 102 3.07 8.53 8.05
CA LEU A 102 3.17 8.80 9.50
C LEU A 102 3.66 10.23 9.79
N ALA A 103 4.50 10.78 8.93
CA ALA A 103 4.99 12.16 9.03
C ALA A 103 3.90 13.22 8.79
N ARG A 104 2.73 12.82 8.29
CA ARG A 104 1.64 13.75 8.01
C ARG A 104 0.93 14.19 9.29
N PRO A 105 0.84 15.51 9.55
CA PRO A 105 0.17 16.04 10.73
C PRO A 105 -1.36 15.86 10.67
N ASP A 106 -1.91 15.71 9.47
CA ASP A 106 -3.33 15.52 9.18
C ASP A 106 -3.75 14.03 9.13
N LEU A 107 -2.85 13.09 9.42
CA LEU A 107 -3.20 11.67 9.50
C LEU A 107 -3.96 11.41 10.82
N PRO A 108 -5.15 10.76 10.80
CA PRO A 108 -5.93 10.53 12.02
C PRO A 108 -5.20 9.70 13.07
N GLU A 109 -5.15 10.19 14.31
CA GLU A 109 -4.52 9.54 15.49
C GLU A 109 -5.15 8.21 15.92
N GLY A 110 -6.16 7.72 15.19
CA GLY A 110 -6.86 6.50 15.51
C GLY A 110 -6.20 5.24 14.93
N ARG A 111 -7.05 4.23 14.72
CA ARG A 111 -6.66 2.89 14.27
C ARG A 111 -5.81 2.86 12.99
N LEU A 112 -5.99 3.83 12.09
CA LEU A 112 -5.23 3.88 10.85
C LEU A 112 -3.75 4.19 11.09
N ARG A 113 -3.43 5.24 11.85
CA ARG A 113 -2.04 5.58 12.22
C ARG A 113 -1.38 4.41 12.94
N GLN A 114 -2.06 3.81 13.92
CA GLN A 114 -1.55 2.63 14.61
C GLN A 114 -1.23 1.48 13.64
N ARG A 115 -2.15 1.16 12.73
CA ARG A 115 -1.95 0.09 11.74
C ARG A 115 -0.78 0.37 10.81
N ILE A 116 -0.58 1.62 10.38
CA ILE A 116 0.56 2.00 9.54
C ILE A 116 1.86 1.84 10.32
N GLN A 117 1.90 2.27 11.58
CA GLN A 117 3.07 2.13 12.47
C GLN A 117 3.44 0.66 12.67
N GLU A 118 2.49 -0.17 13.10
CA GLU A 118 2.70 -1.61 13.30
C GLU A 118 3.19 -2.29 12.02
N TYR A 119 2.64 -1.90 10.87
CA TYR A 119 3.07 -2.42 9.58
C TYR A 119 4.50 -2.01 9.24
N ALA A 120 4.86 -0.73 9.41
CA ALA A 120 6.22 -0.24 9.17
C ALA A 120 7.25 -0.97 10.04
N ASP A 121 6.92 -1.20 11.31
CA ASP A 121 7.79 -1.92 12.25
C ASP A 121 7.94 -3.40 11.87
N ALA A 122 6.87 -4.05 11.42
CA ALA A 122 6.93 -5.40 10.88
C ALA A 122 7.81 -5.49 9.62
N LEU A 123 7.73 -4.50 8.73
CA LEU A 123 8.59 -4.44 7.53
C LEU A 123 10.07 -4.27 7.92
N ARG A 124 10.38 -3.39 8.88
CA ARG A 124 11.75 -3.19 9.38
C ARG A 124 12.30 -4.47 10.01
N ALA A 125 11.51 -5.14 10.84
CA ALA A 125 11.90 -6.39 11.47
C ALA A 125 12.17 -7.49 10.42
N ARG A 126 11.30 -7.63 9.43
CA ARG A 126 11.46 -8.60 8.34
C ARG A 126 12.71 -8.32 7.50
N ARG A 127 12.97 -7.05 7.19
CA ARG A 127 14.18 -6.63 6.48
C ARG A 127 15.44 -6.97 7.27
N ALA A 128 15.47 -6.69 8.59
CA ALA A 128 16.60 -7.00 9.45
C ALA A 128 16.87 -8.52 9.52
N GLN A 129 15.82 -9.34 9.61
CA GLN A 129 15.94 -10.80 9.57
C GLN A 129 16.53 -11.30 8.26
N TRP A 130 16.08 -10.77 7.11
CA TRP A 130 16.63 -11.11 5.81
C TRP A 130 18.13 -10.81 5.69
N TYR A 131 18.56 -9.63 6.13
CA TYR A 131 19.99 -9.30 6.16
C TYR A 131 20.79 -10.22 7.08
N ALA A 132 20.25 -10.59 8.25
CA ALA A 132 20.92 -11.51 9.16
C ALA A 132 21.11 -12.91 8.53
N VAL A 133 20.10 -13.42 7.83
CA VAL A 133 20.19 -14.69 7.09
C VAL A 133 21.21 -14.61 5.97
N LEU A 134 21.15 -13.56 5.14
CA LEU A 134 22.09 -13.38 4.03
C LEU A 134 23.55 -13.34 4.52
N LEU A 135 23.83 -12.58 5.59
CA LEU A 135 25.16 -12.50 6.18
C LEU A 135 25.65 -13.85 6.69
N ALA A 136 24.79 -14.62 7.34
CA ALA A 136 25.12 -15.96 7.83
C ALA A 136 25.46 -16.91 6.66
N GLU A 137 24.66 -16.91 5.59
CA GLU A 137 24.91 -17.73 4.40
C GLU A 137 26.23 -17.34 3.72
N THR A 138 26.50 -16.05 3.55
CA THR A 138 27.75 -15.59 2.93
C THR A 138 28.99 -15.94 3.77
N ALA A 139 28.89 -15.87 5.11
CA ALA A 139 30.00 -16.21 5.99
C ALA A 139 30.33 -17.72 5.99
N THR A 140 29.34 -18.58 5.71
CA THR A 140 29.56 -20.03 5.61
C THR A 140 30.17 -20.50 4.29
N VAL A 141 30.12 -19.69 3.24
CA VAL A 141 30.68 -20.02 1.91
C VAL A 141 32.17 -19.66 1.82
N GLU A 142 32.67 -18.77 2.69
CA GLU A 142 34.07 -18.32 2.73
C GLU A 142 34.95 -19.08 3.74
N ALA A 143 34.41 -20.08 4.45
CA ALA A 143 35.11 -20.88 5.47
C ALA A 143 35.41 -22.31 4.98
#